data_AF-A0A329T535-F1
#
_entry.id   AF-A0A329T535-F1
#
_cell.length_a   1.000
_cell.length_b   1.000
_cell.length_c   1.000
_cell.angle_alpha   90.00
_cell.angle_beta   90.00
_cell.angle_gamma   90.00
#
_symmetry.space_group_name_H-M   'P 1'
#
loop_
_entity.id
_entity.type
_entity.pdbx_description
1 polymer ?
#
loop_
_entity_poly.entity_id
_entity_poly.type
_entity_poly.pdbx_seq_one_letter_code
_entity_poly.pdbx_strand_id
1 'polypeptide(L)'
;MEQPVDKETAKAQFRSSRLSWSNQAEHKLKQELSDIAIAKCRSVSEKFAECAKANGLMVVFKCRDHNKALNACLHQYTNDEQFEIYRQKREKEMDAN
;
A
#
# COMPACT_ATOMS: atom_id res chain seq x y z
N MET A 1 -36.02 -9.43 21.56
CA MET A 1 -35.15 -9.98 22.62
C MET A 1 -33.72 -9.75 22.19
N GLU A 2 -33.13 -8.61 22.53
CA GLU A 2 -31.70 -8.35 22.32
C GLU A 2 -30.94 -8.92 23.51
N GLN A 3 -30.05 -9.87 23.26
CA GLN A 3 -29.22 -10.48 24.30
C GLN A 3 -28.14 -9.47 24.74
N PRO A 4 -27.82 -9.37 26.04
CA PRO A 4 -26.82 -8.44 26.52
C PRO A 4 -25.44 -8.90 26.05
N VAL A 5 -24.77 -8.06 25.25
CA VAL A 5 -23.37 -8.28 24.85
C VAL A 5 -22.55 -8.33 26.13
N ASP A 6 -21.89 -9.47 26.38
CA ASP A 6 -21.08 -9.65 27.57
C ASP A 6 -19.99 -8.55 27.64
N LYS A 7 -19.73 -8.07 28.87
CA LYS A 7 -18.83 -6.95 29.13
C LYS A 7 -17.40 -7.19 28.64
N GLU A 8 -16.97 -8.45 28.52
CA GLU A 8 -15.70 -8.82 27.89
C GLU A 8 -15.75 -8.68 26.37
N THR A 9 -16.80 -9.16 25.70
CA THR A 9 -16.99 -8.98 24.25
C THR A 9 -17.02 -7.50 23.86
N ALA A 10 -17.70 -6.66 24.62
CA ALA A 10 -17.74 -5.21 24.38
C ALA A 10 -16.35 -4.55 24.57
N LYS A 11 -15.58 -5.00 25.56
CA LYS A 11 -14.19 -4.53 25.77
C LYS A 11 -13.24 -5.03 24.69
N ALA A 12 -13.42 -6.27 24.21
CA ALA A 12 -12.62 -6.83 23.13
C ALA A 12 -12.88 -6.09 21.81
N GLN A 13 -14.14 -5.79 21.48
CA GLN A 13 -14.50 -4.95 20.34
C GLN A 13 -13.94 -3.53 20.45
N PHE A 14 -13.98 -2.90 21.63
CA PHE A 14 -13.40 -1.57 21.84
C PHE A 14 -11.87 -1.56 21.78
N ARG A 15 -11.20 -2.61 22.26
CA ARG A 15 -9.76 -2.81 22.07
C ARG A 15 -9.41 -3.03 20.60
N SER A 16 -10.21 -3.85 19.89
CA SER A 16 -10.10 -4.06 18.46
C SER A 16 -10.37 -2.78 17.65
N SER A 17 -11.27 -1.91 18.11
CA SER A 17 -11.54 -0.63 17.45
C SER A 17 -10.44 0.40 17.72
N ARG A 18 -9.73 0.30 18.85
CA ARG A 18 -8.48 1.06 19.09
C ARG A 18 -7.28 0.52 18.32
N LEU A 19 -7.33 -0.76 17.94
CA LEU A 19 -6.44 -1.39 16.96
C LEU A 19 -6.82 -1.03 15.51
N SER A 20 -7.86 -0.20 15.30
CA SER A 20 -8.06 0.47 14.02
C SER A 20 -6.79 1.21 13.68
N TRP A 21 -6.11 0.80 12.60
CA TRP A 21 -4.97 1.52 12.07
C TRP A 21 -5.36 2.98 11.93
N SER A 22 -4.58 3.87 12.53
CA SER A 22 -4.79 5.30 12.31
C SER A 22 -4.55 5.59 10.83
N ASN A 23 -5.22 6.60 10.28
CA ASN A 23 -4.98 7.02 8.89
C ASN A 23 -3.49 7.26 8.61
N GLN A 24 -2.74 7.73 9.63
CA GLN A 24 -1.29 7.91 9.53
C GLN A 24 -0.54 6.58 9.43
N ALA A 25 -0.92 5.58 10.22
CA ALA A 25 -0.32 4.26 10.17
C ALA A 25 -0.62 3.56 8.83
N GLU A 26 -1.86 3.67 8.35
CA GLU A 26 -2.27 3.15 7.04
C GLU A 26 -1.48 3.82 5.91
N HIS A 27 -1.34 5.14 5.95
CA HIS A 27 -0.53 5.89 4.98
C HIS A 27 0.93 5.42 4.98
N LYS A 28 1.51 5.17 6.17
CA LYS A 28 2.87 4.67 6.29
C LYS A 28 3.01 3.26 5.66
N LEU A 29 2.05 2.36 5.88
CA LEU A 29 2.05 1.05 5.21
C LEU A 29 1.96 1.18 3.69
N LYS A 30 1.09 2.06 3.18
CA LYS A 30 0.97 2.30 1.74
C LYS A 30 2.28 2.82 1.15
N GLN A 31 2.99 3.67 1.88
CA GLN A 31 4.31 4.15 1.49
C GLN A 31 5.35 3.01 1.47
N GLU A 32 5.44 2.20 2.53
CA GLU A 32 6.34 1.03 2.58
C GLU A 32 6.06 0.05 1.42
N LEU A 33 4.78 -0.24 1.15
CA LEU A 33 4.38 -1.12 0.06
C LEU A 33 4.75 -0.52 -1.31
N SER A 34 4.60 0.80 -1.47
CA SER A 34 4.99 1.51 -2.68
C SER A 34 6.50 1.45 -2.93
N ASP A 35 7.32 1.61 -1.89
CA ASP A 35 8.78 1.50 -1.99
C ASP A 35 9.21 0.08 -2.42
N ILE A 36 8.57 -0.95 -1.86
CA ILE A 36 8.76 -2.35 -2.28
C ILE A 36 8.36 -2.53 -3.74
N ALA A 37 7.23 -1.99 -4.16
CA ALA A 37 6.75 -2.07 -5.54
C ALA A 37 7.72 -1.39 -6.52
N ILE A 38 8.23 -0.20 -6.18
CA ILE A 38 9.23 0.52 -6.98
C ILE A 38 10.50 -0.32 -7.14
N ALA A 39 10.97 -0.96 -6.07
CA ALA A 39 12.13 -1.84 -6.11
C ALA A 39 11.91 -3.06 -7.03
N LYS A 40 10.71 -3.68 -6.98
CA LYS A 40 10.35 -4.79 -7.87
C LYS A 40 10.17 -4.36 -9.33
N CYS A 41 9.71 -3.15 -9.57
CA CYS A 41 9.49 -2.58 -10.89
C CYS A 41 10.71 -1.83 -11.46
N ARG A 42 11.90 -1.98 -10.85
CA ARG A 42 13.10 -1.20 -11.15
C ARG A 42 13.41 -1.08 -12.64
N SER A 43 13.35 -2.17 -13.40
CA SER A 43 13.66 -2.16 -14.83
C SER A 43 12.69 -1.31 -15.67
N VAL A 44 11.42 -1.25 -15.28
CA VAL A 44 10.40 -0.43 -15.95
C VAL A 44 10.46 1.01 -15.45
N SER A 45 10.73 1.20 -14.16
CA SER A 45 10.97 2.51 -13.53
C SER A 45 12.16 3.23 -14.18
N GLU A 46 13.25 2.51 -14.44
CA GLU A 46 14.46 3.04 -15.10
C GLU A 46 14.13 3.53 -16.53
N LYS A 47 13.39 2.75 -17.32
CA LYS A 47 12.97 3.18 -18.67
C LYS A 47 12.10 4.44 -18.65
N PHE A 48 11.19 4.54 -17.68
CA PHE A 48 10.39 5.75 -17.50
C PHE A 48 11.28 6.94 -17.09
N ALA A 49 12.22 6.74 -16.16
CA ALA A 49 13.14 7.77 -15.71
C ALA A 49 14.07 8.27 -16.83
N GLU A 50 14.58 7.37 -17.68
CA GLU A 50 15.36 7.71 -18.87
C GLU A 50 14.55 8.57 -19.85
N CYS A 51 13.32 8.16 -20.15
CA CYS A 51 12.42 8.93 -20.99
C CYS A 51 12.11 10.32 -20.40
N ALA A 52 11.81 10.38 -19.10
CA ALA A 52 11.52 11.62 -18.39
C ALA A 52 12.71 12.58 -18.41
N LYS A 53 13.93 12.07 -18.17
CA LYS A 53 15.16 12.85 -18.24
C LYS A 53 15.41 13.42 -19.64
N ALA A 54 15.11 12.67 -20.69
CA ALA A 54 15.30 13.11 -22.08
C ALA A 54 14.26 14.15 -22.54
N ASN A 55 13.04 14.12 -22.01
CA ASN A 55 11.92 14.93 -22.50
C ASN A 55 11.52 16.08 -21.56
N GLY A 56 12.03 16.12 -20.32
CA GLY A 56 11.76 17.18 -19.36
C GLY A 56 10.27 17.44 -19.18
N LEU A 57 9.85 18.69 -19.42
CA LEU A 57 8.44 19.10 -19.30
C LEU A 57 7.49 18.35 -20.26
N MET A 58 8.02 17.79 -21.36
CA MET A 58 7.22 17.02 -22.33
C MET A 58 6.97 15.56 -21.91
N VAL A 59 7.42 15.15 -20.72
CA VAL A 59 7.29 13.77 -20.19
C VAL A 59 5.86 13.22 -20.25
N VAL A 60 4.85 14.05 -19.93
CA VAL A 60 3.44 13.63 -19.88
C VAL A 60 2.94 13.18 -21.25
N PHE A 61 3.45 13.79 -22.31
CA PHE A 61 3.07 13.47 -23.69
C PHE A 61 3.99 12.39 -24.28
N LYS A 62 5.30 12.54 -24.12
CA LYS A 62 6.32 11.72 -24.80
C LYS A 62 6.58 10.39 -24.10
N CYS A 63 6.35 10.31 -22.79
CA CYS A 63 6.63 9.11 -21.99
C CYS A 63 5.36 8.39 -21.53
N ARG A 64 4.22 8.66 -22.18
CA ARG A 64 2.91 8.10 -21.81
C ARG A 64 2.92 6.56 -21.78
N ASP A 65 3.57 5.90 -22.73
CA ASP A 65 3.61 4.43 -22.77
C ASP A 65 4.54 3.83 -21.71
N HIS A 66 5.67 4.49 -21.43
CA HIS A 66 6.54 4.13 -20.32
C HIS A 66 5.82 4.30 -18.97
N ASN A 67 5.04 5.37 -18.81
CA ASN A 67 4.22 5.61 -17.63
C ASN A 67 3.13 4.54 -17.47
N LYS A 68 2.44 4.14 -18.56
CA LYS A 68 1.47 3.03 -18.51
C LYS A 68 2.13 1.73 -18.08
N ALA A 69 3.30 1.40 -18.62
CA ALA A 69 4.02 0.19 -18.27
C ALA A 69 4.44 0.21 -16.79
N LEU A 70 4.93 1.35 -16.31
CA LEU A 70 5.29 1.53 -14.90
C LEU A 70 4.07 1.36 -13.99
N ASN A 71 2.95 2.04 -14.28
CA ASN A 71 1.72 1.91 -13.50
C ASN A 71 1.16 0.49 -13.52
N ALA A 72 1.21 -0.19 -14.67
CA ALA A 72 0.78 -1.58 -14.77
C ALA A 72 1.63 -2.50 -13.88
N CYS A 73 2.94 -2.26 -13.80
CA CYS A 73 3.82 -3.01 -12.90
C CYS A 73 3.52 -2.69 -11.43
N LEU A 74 3.44 -1.40 -11.05
CA LEU A 74 3.18 -0.99 -9.67
C LEU A 74 1.84 -1.55 -9.16
N HIS A 75 0.80 -1.50 -9.99
CA HIS A 75 -0.53 -2.00 -9.65
C HIS A 75 -0.57 -3.49 -9.31
N GLN A 76 0.39 -4.31 -9.80
CA GLN A 76 0.48 -5.72 -9.41
C GLN A 76 0.83 -5.89 -7.93
N TYR A 77 1.45 -4.88 -7.31
CA TYR A 77 1.96 -4.93 -5.94
C TYR A 77 1.25 -3.97 -4.99
N THR A 78 0.58 -2.94 -5.50
CA THR A 78 -0.07 -1.89 -4.69
C THR A 78 -1.59 -1.88 -4.82
N ASN A 79 -2.21 -2.96 -5.30
CA ASN A 79 -3.67 -3.09 -5.30
C ASN A 79 -4.21 -3.43 -3.90
N ASP A 80 -5.52 -3.33 -3.73
CA ASP A 80 -6.19 -3.52 -2.43
C ASP A 80 -5.93 -4.91 -1.82
N GLU A 81 -5.90 -5.96 -2.64
CA GLU A 81 -5.61 -7.32 -2.17
C GLU A 81 -4.17 -7.41 -1.61
N GLN A 82 -3.18 -6.87 -2.33
CA GLN A 82 -1.80 -6.85 -1.87
C GLN A 82 -1.62 -5.97 -0.63
N PHE A 83 -2.36 -4.87 -0.55
CA PHE A 83 -2.36 -4.00 0.62
C PHE A 83 -2.89 -4.72 1.86
N GLU A 84 -4.00 -5.45 1.76
CA GLU A 84 -4.57 -6.22 2.86
C GLU A 84 -3.64 -7.36 3.31
N ILE A 85 -3.01 -8.06 2.36
CA ILE A 85 -2.00 -9.09 2.67
C ILE A 85 -0.82 -8.47 3.43
N TYR A 86 -0.31 -7.33 2.96
CA TYR A 86 0.80 -6.62 3.61
C TYR A 86 0.41 -6.14 5.01
N ARG A 87 -0.78 -5.54 5.16
CA ARG A 87 -1.32 -5.08 6.44
C ARG A 87 -1.40 -6.21 7.47
N GLN A 88 -2.01 -7.34 7.12
CA GLN A 88 -2.12 -8.50 8.01
C GLN A 88 -0.75 -9.07 8.39
N LYS A 89 0.22 -9.05 7.46
CA LYS A 89 1.58 -9.49 7.75
C LYS A 89 2.22 -8.59 8.82
N ARG A 90 2.07 -7.26 8.68
CA ARG A 90 2.64 -6.28 9.62
C ARG A 90 1.97 -6.34 10.98
N GLU A 91 0.65 -6.55 11.03
CA GLU A 91 -0.09 -6.80 12.28
C GLU A 91 0.47 -8.04 13.02
N LYS A 92 0.65 -9.17 12.33
CA LYS A 92 1.24 -10.37 12.91
C LYS A 92 2.68 -10.17 13.40
N GLU A 93 3.49 -9.40 12.68
CA GLU A 93 4.86 -9.05 13.09
C GLU A 93 4.87 -8.18 14.36
N MET A 94 3.88 -7.30 14.52
CA MET A 94 3.74 -6.47 15.72
C MET A 94 3.24 -7.25 16.94
N ASP A 95 2.33 -8.21 16.75
CA ASP A 95 1.82 -9.05 17.85
C ASP A 95 2.85 -10.08 18.34
N ALA A 96 3.81 -10.46 17.48
CA ALA A 96 4.85 -11.43 17.79
C ALA A 96 6.06 -10.85 18.55
N ASN A 97 6.12 -9.53 18.75
CA ASN A 97 7.26 -8.82 19.35
C ASN A 97 6.85 -7.98 20.56
#